data_AF-A0A0M3KJQ5-F1
#
_entry.id   AF-A0A0M3KJQ5-F1
#
_cell.length_a   1.000
_cell.length_b   1.000
_cell.length_c   1.000
_cell.angle_alpha   90.00
_cell.angle_beta   90.00
_cell.angle_gamma   90.00
#
_symmetry.space_group_name_H-M   'P 1'
#
loop_
_entity.id
_entity.type
_entity.pdbx_description
1 polymer ?
#
loop_
_entity_poly.entity_id
_entity_poly.type
_entity_poly.pdbx_seq_one_letter_code
_entity_poly.pdbx_strand_id
1 'polypeptide(L)'
;MFQDINIEESSKYQKKQSMNVSNNWSASNPSLYDMLSMFSETERLKPEESWYCNKCKDHVEATKRLQLYRLPPIMIIQLKRFVYTTSIMSMHRRSKDDRAVKYPVAELDLAQFLADSAPQSQ
;
A
#
# COMPACT_ATOMS: atom_id res chain seq x y z
N MET A 1 6.37 23.97 -8.16
CA MET A 1 4.99 23.68 -8.59
C MET A 1 4.71 22.24 -8.20
N PHE A 2 4.37 22.02 -6.93
CA PHE A 2 3.94 20.71 -6.47
C PHE A 2 2.50 20.58 -6.95
N GLN A 3 2.26 19.69 -7.92
CA GLN A 3 0.91 19.40 -8.36
C GLN A 3 0.15 18.84 -7.17
N ASP A 4 -1.01 19.45 -6.92
CA ASP A 4 -1.89 19.13 -5.81
C ASP A 4 -2.14 17.61 -5.75
N ILE A 5 -1.76 17.01 -4.62
CA ILE A 5 -2.17 15.63 -4.32
C ILE A 5 -3.69 15.68 -4.16
N ASN A 6 -4.41 15.16 -5.15
CA ASN A 6 -5.86 15.19 -5.16
C ASN A 6 -6.40 14.30 -4.02
N ILE A 7 -6.86 14.94 -2.95
CA ILE A 7 -7.22 14.29 -1.68
C ILE A 7 -8.32 13.24 -1.88
N GLU A 8 -9.20 13.44 -2.87
CA GLU A 8 -10.26 12.49 -3.23
C GLU A 8 -9.72 11.19 -3.86
N GLU A 9 -8.69 11.24 -4.69
CA GLU A 9 -8.04 10.05 -5.25
C GLU A 9 -7.30 9.24 -4.18
N SER A 10 -6.69 9.94 -3.21
CA SER A 10 -6.07 9.29 -2.05
C SER A 10 -7.07 8.47 -1.24
N SER A 11 -8.32 8.97 -1.11
CA SER A 11 -9.39 8.29 -0.36
C SER A 11 -9.91 7.03 -1.06
N LYS A 12 -9.97 7.03 -2.40
CA LYS A 12 -10.34 5.85 -3.21
C LYS A 12 -9.25 4.77 -3.17
N TYR A 13 -7.98 5.18 -3.16
CA TYR A 13 -6.83 4.29 -3.01
C TYR A 13 -6.76 3.67 -1.59
N GLN A 14 -7.11 4.45 -0.55
CA GLN A 14 -7.18 3.98 0.85
C GLN A 14 -8.31 2.95 1.05
N LYS A 15 -9.45 3.14 0.37
CA LYS A 15 -10.63 2.24 0.43
C LYS A 15 -10.39 0.86 -0.19
N LYS A 16 -9.32 0.70 -0.98
CA LYS A 16 -8.97 -0.54 -1.67
C LYS A 16 -7.94 -1.40 -0.96
N GLN A 17 -6.99 -0.80 -0.25
CA GLN A 17 -6.10 -1.54 0.65
C GLN A 17 -6.87 -2.17 1.84
N SER A 18 -8.09 -1.71 2.15
CA SER A 18 -8.90 -2.24 3.24
C SER A 18 -9.72 -3.50 2.91
N MET A 19 -9.55 -4.14 1.74
CA MET A 19 -10.28 -5.38 1.43
C MET A 19 -9.38 -6.47 0.83
N ASN A 20 -8.71 -7.18 1.74
CA ASN A 20 -8.50 -8.64 1.80
C ASN A 20 -7.22 -8.95 2.61
N VAL A 21 -7.16 -8.46 3.85
CA VAL A 21 -6.29 -9.12 4.83
C VAL A 21 -7.04 -10.36 5.27
N SER A 22 -6.63 -11.53 4.78
CA SER A 22 -6.89 -12.79 5.45
C SER A 22 -6.37 -12.64 6.88
N ASN A 23 -7.29 -12.31 7.80
CA ASN A 23 -7.01 -12.04 9.20
C ASN A 23 -6.57 -13.31 9.92
N ASN A 24 -5.33 -13.75 9.70
CA ASN A 24 -4.61 -14.65 10.59
C ASN A 24 -3.69 -13.88 11.56
N TRP A 25 -3.76 -12.55 11.59
CA TRP A 25 -2.93 -11.71 12.44
C TRP A 25 -3.44 -11.58 13.90
N SER A 26 -4.34 -12.44 14.36
CA SER A 26 -5.08 -12.21 15.60
C SER A 26 -4.28 -12.36 16.92
N ALA A 27 -2.95 -12.40 16.92
CA ALA A 27 -2.17 -12.62 18.14
C ALA A 27 -0.90 -11.77 18.36
N SER A 28 -0.28 -11.16 17.35
CA SER A 28 1.03 -10.49 17.51
C SER A 28 1.06 -9.04 17.02
N ASN A 29 2.12 -8.28 17.34
CA ASN A 29 2.32 -6.90 16.86
C ASN A 29 3.12 -6.93 15.54
N PRO A 30 2.63 -6.31 14.44
CA PRO A 30 3.26 -6.43 13.12
C PRO A 30 4.60 -5.73 13.05
N SER A 31 5.51 -6.24 12.21
CA SER A 31 6.76 -5.54 11.89
C SER A 31 6.60 -4.61 10.68
N LEU A 32 7.51 -3.65 10.55
CA LEU A 32 7.61 -2.81 9.36
C LEU A 32 7.85 -3.66 8.10
N TYR A 33 8.63 -4.74 8.21
CA TYR A 33 8.89 -5.67 7.11
C TYR A 33 7.63 -6.37 6.64
N ASP A 34 6.76 -6.81 7.56
CA ASP A 34 5.46 -7.40 7.21
C ASP A 34 4.60 -6.41 6.41
N MET A 35 4.60 -5.13 6.83
CA MET A 35 3.86 -4.07 6.15
C MET A 35 4.42 -3.76 4.76
N LEU A 36 5.74 -3.71 4.61
CA LEU A 36 6.39 -3.48 3.32
C LEU A 36 6.18 -4.65 2.36
N SER A 37 6.12 -5.88 2.88
CA SER A 37 5.77 -7.07 2.12
C SER A 37 4.36 -6.96 1.55
N MET A 38 3.37 -6.67 2.41
CA MET A 38 1.98 -6.43 1.97
C MET A 38 1.87 -5.25 0.99
N PHE A 39 2.65 -4.19 1.19
CA PHE A 39 2.66 -3.05 0.29
C PHE A 39 3.18 -3.40 -1.11
N SER A 40 4.10 -4.37 -1.19
CA SER A 40 4.76 -4.79 -2.42
C SER A 40 4.15 -6.04 -3.06
N GLU A 41 3.07 -6.55 -2.48
CA GLU A 41 2.32 -7.70 -3.00
C GLU A 41 1.66 -7.36 -4.34
N THR A 42 1.52 -8.36 -5.21
CA THR A 42 0.84 -8.18 -6.49
C THR A 42 -0.66 -8.30 -6.29
N GLU A 43 -1.39 -7.22 -6.50
CA GLU A 43 -2.85 -7.18 -6.43
C GLU A 43 -3.47 -7.31 -7.83
N ARG A 44 -4.59 -8.05 -7.93
CA ARG A 44 -5.43 -8.04 -9.13
C ARG A 44 -6.37 -6.84 -9.08
N LEU A 45 -6.38 -6.04 -10.14
CA LEU A 45 -7.30 -4.92 -10.25
C LEU A 45 -8.72 -5.47 -10.40
N LYS A 46 -9.64 -4.92 -9.60
CA LYS A 46 -11.05 -5.25 -9.70
C LYS A 46 -11.64 -4.74 -11.02
N PRO A 47 -12.80 -5.23 -11.48
CA PRO A 47 -13.42 -4.76 -12.72
C PRO A 47 -13.62 -3.24 -12.77
N GLU A 48 -13.98 -2.61 -11.64
CA GLU A 48 -14.11 -1.16 -11.49
C GLU A 48 -12.77 -0.38 -11.55
N GLU A 49 -11.65 -1.09 -11.59
CA GLU A 49 -10.28 -0.59 -11.73
C GLU A 49 -9.56 -1.12 -12.97
N SER A 50 -10.31 -1.73 -13.87
CA SER A 50 -9.76 -2.32 -15.09
C SER A 50 -8.85 -1.33 -15.80
N TRP A 51 -7.70 -1.85 -16.24
CA TRP A 51 -6.67 -1.04 -16.89
C TRP A 51 -7.02 -0.86 -18.36
N TYR A 52 -6.98 0.37 -18.87
CA TYR A 52 -7.18 0.61 -20.28
C TYR A 52 -5.93 0.23 -21.08
N CYS A 53 -6.04 -0.82 -21.90
CA CYS A 53 -4.95 -1.26 -22.75
C CYS A 53 -4.98 -0.51 -24.09
N ASN A 54 -3.97 0.31 -24.36
CA ASN A 54 -3.84 1.06 -25.61
C ASN A 54 -3.69 0.17 -26.87
N LYS A 55 -3.23 -1.08 -26.72
CA LYS A 55 -3.14 -2.05 -27.82
C LYS A 55 -4.48 -2.72 -28.12
N CYS A 56 -5.21 -3.12 -27.09
CA CYS A 56 -6.53 -3.76 -27.22
C CYS A 56 -7.65 -2.75 -27.48
N LYS A 57 -7.43 -1.47 -27.11
CA LYS A 57 -8.43 -0.40 -27.09
C LYS A 57 -9.64 -0.72 -26.21
N ASP A 58 -9.41 -1.39 -25.10
CA ASP A 58 -10.44 -1.82 -24.15
C ASP A 58 -9.90 -1.88 -22.72
N HIS A 59 -10.82 -1.90 -21.76
CA HIS A 59 -10.56 -2.13 -20.34
C HIS A 59 -10.34 -3.62 -20.08
N VAL A 60 -9.16 -3.96 -19.57
CA VAL A 60 -8.76 -5.34 -19.29
C VAL A 60 -8.46 -5.54 -17.80
N GLU A 61 -8.63 -6.77 -17.34
CA GLU A 61 -8.12 -7.17 -16.03
C GLU A 61 -6.59 -7.12 -16.07
N ALA A 62 -5.99 -6.44 -15.11
CA ALA A 62 -4.55 -6.33 -14.99
C ALA A 62 -4.11 -6.58 -13.56
N THR A 63 -2.85 -6.95 -13.40
CA THR A 63 -2.19 -7.02 -12.10
C THR A 63 -1.36 -5.77 -11.87
N LYS A 64 -1.26 -5.37 -10.61
CA LYS A 64 -0.48 -4.21 -10.18
C LYS A 64 0.41 -4.63 -9.03
N ARG A 65 1.66 -4.18 -9.09
CA ARG A 65 2.66 -4.40 -8.04
C ARG A 65 3.41 -3.09 -7.82
N LEU A 66 3.60 -2.72 -6.56
CA LEU A 66 4.44 -1.58 -6.18
C LEU A 66 5.79 -2.10 -5.70
N GLN A 67 6.87 -1.47 -6.15
CA GLN A 67 8.24 -1.82 -5.76
C GLN A 67 9.05 -0.55 -5.57
N LEU A 68 10.07 -0.62 -4.71
CA LEU A 68 10.99 0.49 -4.51
C LEU A 68 12.01 0.52 -5.64
N TYR A 69 12.10 1.63 -6.37
CA TYR A 69 13.11 1.76 -7.43
C TYR A 69 14.42 2.37 -6.93
N ARG A 70 14.32 3.34 -6.01
CA ARG A 70 15.46 4.07 -5.45
C ARG A 70 15.17 4.46 -4.01
N LEU A 71 16.16 4.34 -3.12
CA LEU A 71 16.06 4.83 -1.74
C LEU A 71 16.62 6.26 -1.65
N PRO A 72 15.85 7.24 -1.12
CA PRO A 72 16.34 8.58 -0.86
C PRO A 72 17.23 8.61 0.40
N PRO A 73 18.18 9.57 0.52
CA PRO A 73 19.00 9.74 1.73
C PRO A 73 18.18 9.99 3.00
N ILE A 74 17.00 10.62 2.85
CA ILE A 74 16.04 10.83 3.92
C ILE A 74 14.71 10.23 3.45
N MET A 75 14.28 9.15 4.10
CA MET A 75 13.03 8.46 3.81
C MET A 75 12.00 8.73 4.91
N ILE A 76 10.79 9.12 4.51
CA ILE A 76 9.65 9.29 5.42
C ILE A 76 8.70 8.11 5.23
N ILE A 77 8.46 7.36 6.30
CA ILE A 77 7.51 6.23 6.29
C ILE A 77 6.25 6.65 7.04
N GLN A 78 5.14 6.78 6.32
CA GLN A 78 3.83 7.06 6.90
C GLN A 78 3.05 5.76 7.11
N LEU A 79 2.71 5.45 8.36
CA LEU A 79 1.84 4.32 8.70
C LEU A 79 0.37 4.70 8.49
N LYS A 80 -0.33 4.02 7.59
CA LYS A 80 -1.77 4.20 7.34
C LYS A 80 -2.61 3.54 8.44
N ARG A 81 -2.72 4.20 9.59
CA ARG A 81 -3.45 3.68 10.76
C ARG A 81 -4.94 4.00 10.77
N PHE A 82 -5.39 4.98 9.99
CA PHE A 82 -6.78 5.42 10.02
C PHE A 82 -7.59 4.67 8.98
N VAL A 83 -8.57 3.89 9.45
CA VAL A 83 -9.46 3.09 8.61
C VAL A 83 -10.83 3.73 8.61
N TYR A 84 -11.44 3.75 7.42
CA TYR A 84 -12.81 4.23 7.23
C TYR A 84 -13.70 3.05 6.83
N THR A 85 -14.62 2.67 7.71
CA THR A 85 -15.58 1.61 7.40
C THR A 85 -16.87 2.25 6.88
N THR A 86 -17.16 2.03 5.60
CA THR A 86 -18.42 2.46 4.97
C THR A 86 -19.36 1.27 4.87
N SER A 87 -19.93 0.83 5.99
CA SER A 87 -21.07 -0.09 5.93
C SER A 87 -22.37 0.71 5.96
N ILE A 88 -23.31 0.36 5.08
CA ILE A 88 -24.58 1.09 4.86
C ILE A 88 -25.44 1.14 6.14
N MET A 89 -25.21 0.24 7.10
CA MET A 89 -25.94 0.16 8.37
C MET A 89 -25.20 0.80 9.56
N SER A 90 -23.90 1.13 9.43
CA SER A 90 -23.11 1.71 10.51
C SER A 90 -22.68 3.13 10.16
N MET A 91 -23.15 4.11 10.93
CA MET A 91 -22.63 5.48 10.99
C MET A 91 -21.11 5.47 10.77
N HIS A 92 -20.65 6.12 9.69
CA HIS A 92 -19.27 6.21 9.22
C HIS A 92 -18.21 6.11 10.33
N ARG A 93 -17.79 4.88 10.66
CA ARG A 93 -16.91 4.66 11.80
C ARG A 93 -15.48 4.84 11.33
N ARG A 94 -14.89 5.97 11.73
CA ARG A 94 -13.45 6.24 11.67
C ARG A 94 -12.82 5.49 12.85
N SER A 95 -11.87 4.62 12.58
CA SER A 95 -11.11 3.91 13.62
C SER A 95 -9.61 4.05 13.37
N LYS A 96 -8.84 4.06 14.45
CA LYS A 96 -7.38 4.01 14.40
C LYS A 96 -6.92 2.60 14.72
N ASP A 97 -5.97 2.10 13.94
CA ASP A 97 -5.22 0.89 14.28
C ASP A 97 -4.13 1.24 15.30
N ASP A 98 -4.41 0.85 16.55
CA ASP A 98 -3.55 1.09 17.71
C ASP A 98 -2.52 -0.02 17.95
N ARG A 99 -2.43 -1.03 17.07
CA ARG A 99 -1.40 -2.09 17.20
C ARG A 99 0.00 -1.48 17.15
N ALA A 100 0.87 -1.93 18.04
CA ALA A 100 2.27 -1.50 18.03
C ALA A 100 2.96 -2.08 16.79
N VAL A 101 3.87 -1.30 16.19
CA VAL A 101 4.63 -1.75 15.02
C VAL A 101 6.08 -1.91 15.44
N LYS A 102 6.65 -3.09 15.17
CA LYS A 102 8.07 -3.36 15.42
C LYS A 102 8.89 -2.84 14.25
N TYR A 103 9.87 -1.99 14.50
CA TYR A 103 10.77 -1.46 13.48
C TYR A 103 12.18 -1.32 14.06
N PRO A 104 13.23 -1.47 13.23
CA PRO A 104 14.60 -1.22 13.67
C PRO A 104 14.84 0.28 13.85
N VAL A 105 15.55 0.66 14.91
CA VAL A 105 15.90 2.07 15.19
C VAL A 105 17.19 2.47 14.47
N ALA A 106 18.06 1.50 14.19
CA ALA A 106 19.28 1.63 13.40
C ALA A 106 19.30 0.56 12.31
N GLU A 107 19.99 0.82 11.21
CA GLU A 107 20.26 -0.17 10.15
C GLU A 107 18.98 -0.78 9.54
N LEU A 108 18.10 0.08 8.99
CA LEU A 108 16.95 -0.38 8.21
C LEU A 108 17.40 -0.87 6.82
N ASP A 109 17.51 -2.18 6.65
CA ASP A 109 17.74 -2.79 5.33
C ASP A 109 16.42 -2.91 4.55
N LEU A 110 16.38 -2.36 3.33
CA LEU A 110 15.25 -2.41 2.40
C LEU A 110 15.58 -3.10 1.08
N ALA A 111 16.77 -3.70 0.96
CA ALA A 111 17.26 -4.28 -0.29
C ALA A 111 16.28 -5.29 -0.90
N GLN A 112 15.64 -6.11 -0.06
CA GLN A 112 14.65 -7.11 -0.49
C GLN A 112 13.38 -6.54 -1.13
N PHE A 113 13.09 -5.25 -0.95
CA PHE A 113 11.91 -4.58 -1.50
C PHE A 113 12.23 -3.74 -2.73
N LEU A 114 13.50 -3.70 -3.15
CA LEU A 114 13.91 -3.06 -4.38
C LEU A 114 13.42 -3.84 -5.61
N ALA A 115 13.14 -3.12 -6.69
CA ALA A 115 12.87 -3.72 -7.98
C ALA A 115 14.14 -4.37 -8.55
N ASP A 116 14.00 -5.44 -9.33
CA ASP A 116 15.14 -6.10 -9.98
C ASP A 116 15.90 -5.17 -10.94
N SER A 117 15.21 -4.15 -11.45
CA SER A 117 15.75 -3.10 -12.31
C SER A 117 16.34 -1.92 -11.53
N ALA A 118 16.34 -1.96 -10.20
CA ALA A 118 16.90 -0.90 -9.37
C ALA A 118 18.43 -0.84 -9.52
N PRO A 119 19.03 0.36 -9.47
CA PRO A 119 20.48 0.50 -9.51
C PRO A 119 21.12 -0.14 -8.27
N GLN A 120 22.09 -1.03 -8.48
CA GLN A 120 22.73 -1.84 -7.43
C GLN A 120 23.75 -1.06 -6.57
N SER A 121 24.11 0.16 -6.96
CA SER A 121 25.14 0.99 -6.30
C SER A 121 24.51 2.13 -5.51
N GLN A 122 23.77 1.82 -4.44
CA GLN A 122 23.14 2.81 -3.56
C GLN A 122 23.57 2.66 -2.12
#